data_AF-A0A938JA98-F1
#
_entry.id   AF-A0A938JA98-F1
#
_cell.length_a   1.000
_cell.length_b   1.000
_cell.length_c   1.000
_cell.angle_alpha   90.00
_cell.angle_beta   90.00
_cell.angle_gamma   90.00
#
_symmetry.space_group_name_H-M   'P 1'
#
loop_
_entity.id
_entity.type
_entity.pdbx_description
1 polymer ?
#
loop_
_entity_poly.entity_id
_entity_poly.type
_entity_poly.pdbx_seq_one_letter_code
_entity_poly.pdbx_strand_id
1 'polypeptide(L)'
;MRYVHRELEQQVISAARSFPAVVLTGPRRAGKTTLLRRLFPKASYSLFEDPDVIGRFRSDPQGFLDGLRLPAVLDEIQNVPEVFGFVRARIDRSKRRMGQWFLTGSQEAALMSNVSESMAGRAAVLQLWPLSTRETSRVSLLRGGYPEVLARPRAASLWFASYLQTYLERDVRAVSAVHDLATFRRFLSVLASRHGQ
;
A
#
# COMPACT_ATOMS: atom_id res chain seq x y z
N MET A 1 -12.40 -9.92 12.28
CA MET A 1 -11.58 -9.49 13.45
C MET A 1 -11.89 -8.03 13.71
N ARG A 2 -11.94 -7.58 14.97
CA ARG A 2 -12.03 -6.14 15.26
C ARG A 2 -10.76 -5.43 14.77
N TYR A 3 -10.88 -4.15 14.43
CA TYR A 3 -9.74 -3.33 14.03
C TYR A 3 -8.66 -3.33 15.13
N VAL A 4 -7.40 -3.45 14.74
CA VAL A 4 -6.24 -3.36 15.64
C VAL A 4 -5.57 -2.03 15.37
N HIS A 5 -5.34 -1.25 16.43
CA HIS A 5 -4.64 0.02 16.32
C HIS A 5 -3.24 -0.18 15.75
N ARG A 6 -2.91 0.61 14.74
CA ARG A 6 -1.60 0.53 14.08
C ARG A 6 -0.62 1.48 14.75
N GLU A 7 0.61 1.02 15.01
CA GLU A 7 1.67 1.89 15.55
C GLU A 7 1.92 3.10 14.61
N LEU A 8 1.72 2.89 13.31
CA LEU A 8 1.89 3.91 12.26
C LEU A 8 0.79 5.01 12.28
N GLU A 9 -0.32 4.86 13.02
CA GLU A 9 -1.45 5.80 12.97
C GLU A 9 -1.03 7.25 13.24
N GLN A 10 -0.24 7.48 14.30
CA GLN A 10 0.19 8.83 14.67
C GLN A 10 1.11 9.45 13.62
N GLN A 11 1.97 8.62 13.00
CA GLN A 11 2.85 9.08 11.93
C GLN A 11 2.06 9.46 10.69
N VAL A 12 1.03 8.68 10.32
CA VAL A 12 0.14 9.01 9.18
C VAL A 12 -0.61 10.31 9.43
N ILE A 13 -1.15 10.51 10.64
CA ILE A 13 -1.85 11.75 11.01
C ILE A 13 -0.88 12.94 10.98
N SER A 14 0.31 12.80 11.56
CA SER A 14 1.33 13.85 11.55
C SER A 14 1.76 14.20 10.12
N ALA A 15 1.99 13.19 9.27
CA ALA A 15 2.32 13.38 7.87
C ALA A 15 1.21 14.12 7.12
N ALA A 16 -0.06 13.78 7.34
CA ALA A 16 -1.20 14.45 6.72
C ALA A 16 -1.34 15.92 7.16
N ARG A 17 -0.82 16.30 8.33
CA ARG A 17 -0.78 17.70 8.78
C ARG A 17 0.35 18.50 8.15
N SER A 18 1.45 17.85 7.80
CA SER A 18 2.66 18.52 7.31
C SER A 18 2.83 18.47 5.79
N PHE A 19 2.18 17.52 5.10
CA PHE A 19 2.33 17.32 3.67
C PHE A 19 0.97 17.36 2.96
N PRO A 20 0.89 17.89 1.72
CA PRO A 20 -0.34 17.87 0.93
C PRO A 20 -0.73 16.46 0.48
N ALA A 21 0.25 15.57 0.33
CA ALA A 21 0.02 14.16 0.02
C ALA A 21 0.71 13.23 1.03
N VAL A 22 0.11 12.06 1.25
CA VAL A 22 0.71 10.94 1.97
C VAL A 22 0.63 9.70 1.09
N VAL A 23 1.79 9.08 0.84
CA VAL A 23 1.90 7.81 0.13
C VAL A 23 2.10 6.71 1.16
N LEU A 24 1.18 5.75 1.21
CA LEU A 24 1.24 4.59 2.09
C LEU A 24 1.56 3.34 1.28
N THR A 25 2.80 2.87 1.39
CA THR A 25 3.27 1.64 0.72
C THR A 25 3.22 0.45 1.67
N GLY A 26 3.46 -0.76 1.14
CA GLY A 26 3.62 -1.98 1.93
C GLY A 26 2.94 -3.19 1.31
N PRO A 27 3.15 -4.40 1.85
CA PRO A 27 2.69 -5.64 1.23
C PRO A 27 1.19 -5.66 0.91
N ARG A 28 0.80 -6.45 -0.10
CA ARG A 28 -0.61 -6.77 -0.33
C ARG A 28 -1.19 -7.38 0.95
N ARG A 29 -2.43 -7.01 1.29
CA ARG A 29 -3.13 -7.46 2.51
C ARG A 29 -2.52 -7.01 3.85
N ALA A 30 -1.60 -6.03 3.86
CA ALA A 30 -1.11 -5.42 5.11
C ALA A 30 -2.14 -4.51 5.83
N GLY A 31 -3.26 -4.19 5.17
CA GLY A 31 -4.34 -3.35 5.75
C GLY A 31 -4.24 -1.86 5.45
N LYS A 32 -3.54 -1.46 4.38
CA LYS A 32 -3.34 -0.05 3.96
C LYS A 32 -4.67 0.70 3.79
N THR A 33 -5.56 0.16 2.96
CA THR A 33 -6.89 0.72 2.71
C THR A 33 -7.71 0.82 3.99
N THR A 34 -7.66 -0.21 4.84
CA THR A 34 -8.37 -0.22 6.12
C THR A 34 -7.89 0.88 7.05
N LEU A 35 -6.58 1.08 7.16
CA LEU A 35 -5.97 2.15 7.97
C LEU A 35 -6.42 3.53 7.48
N LEU A 36 -6.30 3.82 6.18
CA LEU A 36 -6.66 5.14 5.65
C LEU A 36 -8.16 5.43 5.74
N ARG A 37 -9.03 4.45 5.46
CA ARG A 37 -10.48 4.62 5.61
C ARG A 37 -10.89 4.82 7.07
N ARG A 38 -10.13 4.26 8.01
CA ARG A 38 -10.37 4.45 9.45
C ARG A 38 -9.94 5.84 9.92
N LEU A 39 -8.76 6.31 9.49
CA LEU A 39 -8.21 7.60 9.88
C LEU A 39 -8.91 8.78 9.18
N PHE A 40 -9.34 8.60 7.93
CA PHE A 40 -9.94 9.64 7.11
C PHE A 40 -11.31 9.18 6.56
N PRO A 41 -12.32 8.97 7.42
CA PRO A 41 -13.61 8.41 7.02
C PRO A 41 -14.43 9.30 6.07
N LYS A 42 -14.11 10.60 6.03
CA LYS A 42 -14.74 11.57 5.13
C LYS A 42 -14.08 11.63 3.75
N ALA A 43 -12.96 10.93 3.57
CA ALA A 43 -12.23 10.96 2.32
C ALA A 43 -12.99 10.22 1.21
N SER A 44 -13.03 10.78 0.00
CA SER A 44 -13.50 10.01 -1.16
C SER A 44 -12.55 8.85 -1.43
N TYR A 45 -13.06 7.73 -1.92
CA TYR A 45 -12.26 6.53 -2.18
C TYR A 45 -12.39 6.10 -3.63
N SER A 46 -11.25 5.91 -4.29
CA SER A 46 -11.15 5.41 -5.66
C SER A 46 -10.13 4.27 -5.72
N LEU A 47 -10.54 3.12 -6.25
CA LEU A 47 -9.70 1.94 -6.39
C LEU A 47 -9.17 1.83 -7.82
N PHE A 48 -7.87 2.03 -8.02
CA PHE A 48 -7.21 1.88 -9.32
C PHE A 48 -6.88 0.43 -9.67
N GLU A 49 -7.64 -0.54 -9.18
CA GLU A 49 -7.64 -1.92 -9.70
C GLU A 49 -8.94 -2.22 -10.46
N ASP A 50 -9.95 -1.36 -10.31
CA ASP A 50 -11.23 -1.46 -11.00
C ASP A 50 -11.10 -0.91 -12.45
N PRO A 51 -11.36 -1.74 -13.49
CA PRO A 51 -11.29 -1.32 -14.88
C PRO A 51 -12.17 -0.11 -15.22
N ASP A 52 -13.33 0.06 -14.57
CA ASP A 52 -14.23 1.18 -14.81
C ASP A 52 -13.69 2.48 -14.21
N VAL A 53 -13.03 2.39 -13.06
CA VAL A 53 -12.32 3.53 -12.46
C VAL A 53 -11.13 3.93 -13.32
N ILE A 54 -10.33 2.96 -13.76
CA ILE A 54 -9.18 3.19 -14.64
C ILE A 54 -9.63 3.80 -15.97
N GLY A 55 -10.68 3.25 -16.58
CA GLY A 55 -11.25 3.74 -17.84
C GLY A 55 -11.69 5.19 -17.74
N ARG A 56 -12.48 5.53 -16.71
CA ARG A 56 -12.93 6.91 -16.45
C ARG A 56 -11.78 7.88 -16.21
N PHE A 57 -10.79 7.46 -15.43
CA PHE A 57 -9.61 8.30 -15.19
C PHE A 57 -8.84 8.53 -16.50
N ARG A 58 -8.61 7.50 -17.32
CA ARG A 58 -7.83 7.65 -18.56
C ARG A 58 -8.58 8.41 -19.65
N SER A 59 -9.91 8.35 -19.69
CA SER A 59 -10.71 9.12 -20.65
C SER A 59 -10.72 10.62 -20.35
N ASP A 60 -10.78 10.99 -19.07
CA ASP A 60 -10.72 12.39 -18.63
C ASP A 60 -10.07 12.49 -17.23
N PRO A 61 -8.73 12.56 -17.15
CA PRO A 61 -8.03 12.61 -15.87
C PRO A 61 -8.35 13.86 -15.06
N GLN A 62 -8.61 14.99 -15.72
CA GLN A 62 -8.90 16.25 -15.04
C GLN A 62 -10.31 16.21 -14.46
N GLY A 63 -11.33 15.88 -15.27
CA GLY A 63 -12.70 15.78 -14.81
C GLY A 63 -12.89 14.70 -13.75
N PHE A 64 -12.20 13.57 -13.87
CA PHE A 64 -12.20 12.53 -12.82
C PHE A 64 -11.76 13.10 -11.46
N LEU A 65 -10.63 13.80 -11.44
CA LEU A 65 -10.06 14.34 -10.20
C LEU A 65 -10.84 15.56 -9.68
N ASP A 66 -11.48 16.34 -10.54
CA ASP A 66 -12.37 17.43 -10.13
C ASP A 66 -13.68 16.91 -9.50
N GLY A 67 -14.12 15.71 -9.90
CA GLY A 67 -15.25 15.03 -9.29
C GLY A 67 -14.98 14.45 -7.89
N LEU A 68 -13.72 14.41 -7.44
CA LEU A 68 -13.36 13.87 -6.14
C LEU A 68 -13.59 14.89 -5.02
N ARG A 69 -14.22 14.43 -3.93
CA ARG A 69 -14.32 15.22 -2.70
C ARG A 69 -13.06 15.05 -1.87
N LEU A 70 -12.26 16.12 -1.77
CA LEU A 70 -11.05 16.12 -0.95
C LEU A 70 -11.38 16.12 0.56
N PRO A 71 -10.62 15.39 1.39
CA PRO A 71 -9.47 14.56 1.02
C PRO A 71 -9.82 13.32 0.21
N ALA A 72 -8.92 12.84 -0.65
CA ALA A 72 -9.16 11.67 -1.51
C ALA A 72 -8.13 10.57 -1.27
N VAL A 73 -8.61 9.32 -1.15
CA VAL A 73 -7.82 8.10 -1.14
C VAL A 73 -7.84 7.48 -2.53
N LEU A 74 -6.66 7.41 -3.14
CA LEU A 74 -6.39 6.75 -4.41
C LEU A 74 -5.63 5.45 -4.09
N ASP A 75 -6.33 4.32 -4.22
CA ASP A 75 -5.83 3.01 -3.81
C ASP A 75 -5.21 2.25 -4.98
N GLU A 76 -4.12 1.52 -4.75
CA GLU A 76 -3.42 0.71 -5.76
C GLU A 76 -2.95 1.52 -6.99
N ILE A 77 -2.40 2.71 -6.75
CA ILE A 77 -1.99 3.68 -7.79
C ILE A 77 -0.89 3.17 -8.74
N GLN A 78 -0.19 2.08 -8.41
CA GLN A 78 0.79 1.48 -9.33
C GLN A 78 0.17 0.97 -10.64
N ASN A 79 -1.15 0.79 -10.70
CA ASN A 79 -1.85 0.42 -11.94
C ASN A 79 -2.08 1.64 -12.86
N VAL A 80 -1.98 2.86 -12.33
CA VAL A 80 -2.19 4.14 -13.03
C VAL A 80 -1.11 5.13 -12.57
N PRO A 81 0.18 4.88 -12.85
CA PRO A 81 1.29 5.73 -12.41
C PRO A 81 1.17 7.18 -12.92
N GLU A 82 0.54 7.40 -14.07
CA GLU A 82 0.30 8.72 -14.65
C GLU A 82 -0.49 9.67 -13.70
N VAL A 83 -1.23 9.12 -12.72
CA VAL A 83 -2.00 9.91 -11.73
C VAL A 83 -1.12 10.86 -10.91
N PHE A 84 0.15 10.52 -10.69
CA PHE A 84 1.07 11.35 -9.91
C PHE A 84 1.25 12.75 -10.52
N GLY A 85 1.36 12.85 -11.85
CA GLY A 85 1.52 14.13 -12.53
C GLY A 85 0.30 15.04 -12.33
N PHE A 86 -0.91 14.47 -12.41
CA PHE A 86 -2.15 15.22 -12.22
C PHE A 86 -2.36 15.66 -10.76
N VAL A 87 -2.02 14.80 -9.79
CA VAL A 87 -2.06 15.12 -8.36
C VAL A 87 -1.04 16.21 -8.03
N ARG A 88 0.19 16.10 -8.53
CA ARG A 88 1.24 17.12 -8.39
C ARG A 88 0.76 18.48 -8.88
N ALA A 89 0.18 18.54 -10.07
CA ALA A 89 -0.32 19.80 -10.63
C ALA A 89 -1.38 20.45 -9.74
N ARG A 90 -2.26 19.68 -9.10
CA ARG A 90 -3.26 20.19 -8.15
C ARG A 90 -2.64 20.66 -6.84
N ILE A 91 -1.64 19.94 -6.32
CA ILE A 91 -0.89 20.34 -5.13
C ILE A 91 -0.18 21.68 -5.37
N ASP A 92 0.49 21.83 -6.52
CA ASP A 92 1.23 23.05 -6.86
C ASP A 92 0.31 24.28 -7.00
N ARG A 93 -0.96 24.08 -7.39
CA ARG A 93 -2.00 25.13 -7.42
C ARG A 93 -2.55 25.47 -6.03
N SER A 94 -2.51 24.53 -5.08
CA SER A 94 -3.14 24.66 -3.75
C SER A 94 -2.13 24.53 -2.60
N LYS A 95 -1.02 25.30 -2.66
CA LYS A 95 0.17 25.15 -1.79
C LYS A 95 -0.08 25.21 -0.28
N ARG A 96 -1.23 25.66 0.20
CA ARG A 96 -1.56 25.79 1.63
C ARG A 96 -2.42 24.66 2.19
N ARG A 97 -2.92 23.74 1.37
CA ARG A 97 -3.83 22.67 1.81
C ARG A 97 -3.08 21.36 2.06
N MET A 98 -2.94 20.98 3.32
CA MET A 98 -2.31 19.73 3.74
C MET A 98 -3.31 18.57 3.77
N GLY A 99 -2.81 17.34 3.67
CA GLY A 99 -3.58 16.11 3.83
C GLY A 99 -4.74 15.96 2.85
N GLN A 100 -4.57 16.43 1.61
CA GLN A 100 -5.63 16.36 0.60
C GLN A 100 -5.60 15.04 -0.18
N TRP A 101 -4.42 14.45 -0.34
CA TRP A 101 -4.23 13.26 -1.17
C TRP A 101 -3.61 12.13 -0.38
N PHE A 102 -4.25 10.97 -0.42
CA PHE A 102 -3.76 9.74 0.19
C PHE A 102 -3.60 8.71 -0.92
N LEU A 103 -2.37 8.30 -1.18
CA LEU A 103 -2.04 7.37 -2.26
C LEU A 103 -1.60 6.05 -1.63
N THR A 104 -2.02 4.92 -2.18
CA THR A 104 -1.53 3.61 -1.72
C THR A 104 -0.96 2.80 -2.86
N GLY A 105 -0.05 1.90 -2.53
CA GLY A 105 0.22 0.81 -3.44
C GLY A 105 1.02 -0.31 -2.82
N SER A 106 0.92 -1.50 -3.44
CA SER A 106 1.57 -2.70 -2.94
C SER A 106 2.96 -2.94 -3.53
N GLN A 107 3.27 -2.30 -4.66
CA GLN A 107 4.52 -2.49 -5.39
C GLN A 107 5.48 -1.32 -5.13
N GLU A 108 6.32 -1.44 -4.11
CA GLU A 108 7.17 -0.35 -3.65
C GLU A 108 8.17 0.14 -4.70
N ALA A 109 8.87 -0.76 -5.39
CA ALA A 109 9.90 -0.38 -6.37
C ALA A 109 9.33 0.50 -7.52
N ALA A 110 8.20 0.09 -8.11
CA ALA A 110 7.54 0.84 -9.17
C ALA A 110 6.93 2.17 -8.68
N LEU A 111 6.52 2.24 -7.42
CA LEU A 111 6.00 3.48 -6.84
C LEU A 111 7.12 4.48 -6.55
N MET A 112 8.26 4.02 -6.05
CA MET A 112 9.34 4.91 -5.61
C MET A 112 10.00 5.68 -6.74
N SER A 113 10.07 5.13 -7.96
CA SER A 113 10.54 5.88 -9.15
C SER A 113 9.63 7.07 -9.44
N ASN A 114 8.32 6.82 -9.54
CA ASN A 114 7.32 7.85 -9.83
C ASN A 114 7.20 8.89 -8.70
N VAL A 115 7.30 8.45 -7.45
CA VAL A 115 7.27 9.34 -6.27
C VAL A 115 8.50 10.26 -6.26
N SER A 116 9.68 9.73 -6.53
CA SER A 116 10.91 10.53 -6.57
C SER A 116 10.87 11.58 -7.68
N GLU A 117 10.31 11.24 -8.84
CA GLU A 117 10.21 12.15 -9.98
C GLU A 117 9.12 13.22 -9.81
N SER A 118 7.94 12.83 -9.34
CA SER A 118 6.75 13.71 -9.35
C SER A 118 6.31 14.24 -7.99
N MET A 119 6.71 13.62 -6.88
CA MET A 119 6.17 13.92 -5.54
C MET A 119 7.24 14.33 -4.52
N ALA A 120 8.51 14.45 -4.92
CA ALA A 120 9.58 14.91 -4.04
C ALA A 120 9.23 16.25 -3.36
N GLY A 121 9.37 16.28 -2.02
CA GLY A 121 9.05 17.44 -1.18
C GLY A 121 7.54 17.73 -1.02
N ARG A 122 6.66 16.98 -1.69
CA ARG A 122 5.19 17.19 -1.67
C ARG A 122 4.43 16.02 -1.03
N ALA A 123 5.05 14.84 -0.96
CA ALA A 123 4.48 13.70 -0.28
C ALA A 123 5.37 13.21 0.86
N ALA A 124 4.74 12.84 1.97
CA ALA A 124 5.36 11.93 2.92
C ALA A 124 5.17 10.49 2.42
N VAL A 125 6.24 9.71 2.42
CA VAL A 125 6.19 8.27 2.10
C VAL A 125 6.30 7.49 3.41
N LEU A 126 5.30 6.66 3.69
CA LEU A 126 5.23 5.81 4.87
C LEU A 126 4.99 4.36 4.44
N GLN A 127 5.55 3.42 5.18
CA GLN A 127 5.44 2.00 4.87
C GLN A 127 4.66 1.27 5.97
N LEU A 128 3.59 0.59 5.58
CA LEU A 128 2.76 -0.21 6.48
C LEU A 128 3.09 -1.69 6.33
N TRP A 129 3.71 -2.25 7.36
CA TRP A 129 3.98 -3.68 7.47
C TRP A 129 2.76 -4.46 7.95
N PRO A 130 2.75 -5.81 7.89
CA PRO A 130 1.81 -6.63 8.64
C PRO A 130 1.90 -6.35 10.16
N LEU A 131 0.91 -6.80 10.91
CA LEU A 131 0.83 -6.52 12.35
C LEU A 131 2.07 -7.03 13.10
N SER A 132 2.57 -6.23 14.05
CA SER A 132 3.68 -6.58 14.92
C SER A 132 3.18 -7.19 16.24
N THR A 133 4.09 -7.82 17.00
CA THR A 133 3.79 -8.30 18.36
C THR A 133 3.44 -7.17 19.34
N ARG A 134 3.87 -5.94 19.05
CA ARG A 134 3.51 -4.74 19.81
C ARG A 134 2.08 -4.29 19.55
N GLU A 135 1.59 -4.50 18.32
CA GLU A 135 0.21 -4.19 17.93
C GLU A 135 -0.78 -5.27 18.39
N THR A 136 -0.37 -6.55 18.40
CA THR A 136 -1.21 -7.64 18.93
C THR A 136 -0.43 -8.88 19.36
N SER A 137 -0.82 -9.46 20.49
CA SER A 137 -0.29 -10.74 21.01
C SER A 137 -0.62 -11.96 20.14
N ARG A 138 -1.47 -11.81 19.11
CA ARG A 138 -1.80 -12.90 18.18
C ARG A 138 -0.67 -13.20 17.19
N VAL A 139 0.23 -12.23 16.98
CA VAL A 139 1.42 -12.38 16.14
C VAL A 139 2.36 -13.37 16.80
N SER A 140 2.85 -14.31 15.99
CA SER A 140 3.86 -15.28 16.39
C SER A 140 4.67 -15.65 15.16
N LEU A 141 5.83 -16.28 15.36
CA LEU A 141 6.69 -16.72 14.26
C LEU A 141 5.92 -17.55 13.21
N LEU A 142 5.06 -18.47 13.65
CA LEU A 142 4.31 -19.37 12.77
C LEU A 142 3.08 -18.73 12.10
N ARG A 143 2.54 -17.65 12.66
CA ARG A 143 1.33 -16.97 12.15
C ARG A 143 1.66 -15.68 11.39
N GLY A 144 2.86 -15.14 11.57
CA GLY A 144 3.25 -13.83 11.06
C GLY A 144 2.30 -12.72 11.54
N GLY A 145 2.26 -11.63 10.78
CA GLY A 145 1.48 -10.42 11.10
C GLY A 145 0.25 -10.17 10.22
N TYR A 146 -0.02 -11.03 9.23
CA TYR A 146 -1.08 -10.73 8.26
C TYR A 146 -2.47 -10.79 8.90
N PRO A 147 -3.30 -9.73 8.79
CA PRO A 147 -4.62 -9.70 9.43
C PRO A 147 -5.50 -10.90 9.10
N GLU A 148 -5.48 -11.39 7.86
CA GLU A 148 -6.26 -12.56 7.42
C GLU A 148 -5.80 -13.85 8.11
N VAL A 149 -4.49 -14.01 8.30
CA VAL A 149 -3.91 -15.16 8.99
C VAL A 149 -4.25 -15.11 10.48
N LEU A 150 -4.14 -13.95 11.11
CA LEU A 150 -4.50 -13.75 12.52
C LEU A 150 -6.00 -13.91 12.77
N ALA A 151 -6.84 -13.61 11.77
CA ALA A 151 -8.28 -13.82 11.84
C ALA A 151 -8.67 -15.29 11.63
N ARG A 152 -7.89 -16.07 10.89
CA ARG A 152 -8.15 -17.47 10.55
C ARG A 152 -6.89 -18.34 10.74
N PRO A 153 -6.43 -18.54 11.99
CA PRO A 153 -5.15 -19.19 12.26
C PRO A 153 -5.08 -20.65 11.78
N ARG A 154 -6.22 -21.35 11.69
CA ARG A 154 -6.28 -22.73 11.17
C ARG A 154 -5.90 -22.85 9.69
N ALA A 155 -6.03 -21.76 8.93
CA ALA A 155 -5.72 -21.73 7.50
C ALA A 155 -4.35 -21.08 7.20
N ALA A 156 -3.54 -20.79 8.22
CA ALA A 156 -2.30 -20.03 8.08
C ALA A 156 -1.34 -20.63 7.03
N SER A 157 -1.06 -21.93 7.13
CA SER A 157 -0.13 -22.62 6.24
C SER A 157 -0.59 -22.57 4.78
N LEU A 158 -1.87 -22.84 4.53
CA LEU A 158 -2.45 -22.75 3.19
C LEU A 158 -2.41 -21.31 2.66
N TRP A 159 -2.76 -20.34 3.50
CA TRP A 159 -2.74 -18.93 3.12
C TRP A 159 -1.34 -18.47 2.74
N PHE A 160 -0.31 -18.81 3.52
CA PHE A 160 1.08 -18.45 3.20
C PHE A 160 1.57 -19.14 1.93
N ALA A 161 1.25 -20.42 1.73
CA ALA A 161 1.60 -21.13 0.50
C ALA A 161 0.99 -20.46 -0.73
N SER A 162 -0.31 -20.14 -0.69
CA SER A 162 -1.00 -19.42 -1.78
C SER A 162 -0.50 -17.99 -1.96
N TYR A 163 -0.20 -17.29 -0.85
CA TYR A 163 0.36 -15.94 -0.90
C TYR A 163 1.71 -15.93 -1.58
N LEU A 164 2.63 -16.82 -1.17
CA LEU A 164 3.95 -16.92 -1.79
C LEU A 164 3.83 -17.31 -3.26
N GLN A 165 3.01 -18.29 -3.61
CA GLN A 165 2.83 -18.67 -5.01
C GLN A 165 2.42 -17.47 -5.88
N THR A 166 1.35 -16.77 -5.49
CA THR A 166 0.81 -15.65 -6.28
C THR A 166 1.66 -14.38 -6.22
N TYR A 167 2.28 -14.08 -5.07
CA TYR A 167 3.18 -12.93 -4.89
C TYR A 167 4.47 -13.09 -5.69
N LEU A 168 5.09 -14.28 -5.64
CA LEU A 168 6.31 -14.57 -6.40
C LEU A 168 6.07 -14.47 -7.91
N GLU A 169 4.92 -14.96 -8.37
CA GLU A 169 4.55 -14.94 -9.78
C GLU A 169 4.30 -13.53 -10.30
N ARG A 170 3.75 -12.62 -9.48
CA ARG A 170 3.35 -11.27 -9.91
C ARG A 170 4.35 -10.18 -9.54
N ASP A 171 4.70 -10.06 -8.26
CA ASP A 171 5.42 -8.90 -7.73
C ASP A 171 6.95 -9.11 -7.75
N VAL A 172 7.45 -10.34 -7.57
CA VAL A 172 8.91 -10.61 -7.64
C VAL A 172 9.43 -10.61 -9.08
N ARG A 173 8.63 -11.05 -10.06
CA ARG A 173 9.03 -10.96 -11.48
C ARG A 173 9.19 -9.52 -11.98
N ALA A 174 8.47 -8.56 -11.37
CA ALA A 174 8.59 -7.14 -11.70
C ALA A 174 9.91 -6.52 -11.19
N VAL A 175 10.57 -7.15 -10.22
CA VAL A 175 11.92 -6.80 -9.81
C VAL A 175 12.89 -7.42 -10.81
N SER A 176 13.41 -6.59 -11.71
CA SER A 176 14.25 -6.96 -12.86
C SER A 176 15.45 -7.87 -12.53
N ALA A 177 15.84 -7.99 -11.26
CA ALA A 177 16.97 -8.78 -10.78
C ALA A 177 16.65 -10.26 -10.46
N VAL A 178 15.37 -10.68 -10.41
CA VAL A 178 15.02 -12.08 -10.08
C VAL A 178 14.55 -12.83 -11.33
N HIS A 179 15.51 -13.31 -12.11
CA HIS A 179 15.24 -14.09 -13.34
C HIS A 179 14.83 -15.54 -13.06
N ASP A 180 15.25 -16.11 -11.91
CA ASP A 180 14.94 -17.50 -11.55
C ASP A 180 14.11 -17.59 -10.25
N LEU A 181 12.79 -17.76 -10.41
CA LEU A 181 11.86 -18.00 -9.30
C LEU A 181 12.15 -19.30 -8.54
N ALA A 182 12.75 -20.30 -9.17
CA ALA A 182 13.10 -21.55 -8.49
C ALA A 182 14.24 -21.32 -7.49
N THR A 183 15.24 -20.53 -7.87
CA THR A 183 16.31 -20.09 -6.96
C THR A 183 15.76 -19.26 -5.81
N PHE A 184 14.82 -18.34 -6.06
CA PHE A 184 14.19 -17.58 -4.99
C PHE A 184 13.38 -18.45 -4.02
N ARG A 185 12.63 -19.44 -4.53
CA ARG A 185 11.92 -20.42 -3.68
C ARG A 185 12.89 -21.23 -2.82
N ARG A 186 14.01 -21.72 -3.41
CA ARG A 186 15.06 -22.42 -2.65
C ARG A 186 15.66 -21.54 -1.55
N PHE A 187 15.96 -20.27 -1.87
CA PHE A 187 16.46 -19.30 -0.91
C PHE A 187 15.49 -19.12 0.29
N LEU A 188 14.20 -18.93 0.02
CA LEU A 188 13.19 -18.82 1.08
C LEU A 188 13.15 -20.09 1.96
N SER A 189 13.23 -21.28 1.35
CA SER A 189 13.26 -22.54 2.10
C SER A 189 14.49 -22.66 3.00
N VAL A 190 15.66 -22.21 2.53
CA VAL A 190 16.90 -22.21 3.33
C VAL A 190 16.86 -21.18 4.46
N LEU A 191 16.25 -20.02 4.24
CA LEU A 191 16.03 -19.05 5.33
C LEU A 191 15.08 -19.59 6.38
N ALA A 192 13.96 -20.20 5.96
CA ALA A 192 12.99 -20.78 6.86
C ALA A 192 13.60 -21.89 7.73
N SER A 193 14.51 -22.71 7.17
CA SER A 193 15.19 -23.75 7.95
C SER A 193 16.20 -23.20 8.96
N ARG A 194 16.72 -21.98 8.77
CA ARG A 194 17.65 -21.33 9.72
C ARG A 194 16.98 -20.51 10.81
N HIS A 195 15.73 -20.09 10.62
CA HIS A 195 14.98 -19.27 11.58
C HIS A 195 13.87 -20.03 12.32
N GLY A 196 13.75 -21.33 12.09
CA GLY A 196 12.79 -22.24 12.76
C GLY A 196 13.39 -23.12 13.86
N GLN A 197 14.63 -22.87 14.30
CA GLN A 197 15.25 -23.48 15.48
C GLN A 197 15.14 -22.55 16.69
#